data_AF-A0A0N1BSL9-F1
#
_entry.id   AF-A0A0N1BSL9-F1
#
_cell.length_a   1.000
_cell.length_b   1.000
_cell.length_c   1.000
_cell.angle_alpha   90.00
_cell.angle_beta   90.00
_cell.angle_gamma   90.00
#
_symmetry.space_group_name_H-M   'P 1'
#
loop_
_entity.id
_entity.type
_entity.pdbx_description
1 polymer ?
#
loop_
_entity_poly.entity_id
_entity_poly.type
_entity_poly.pdbx_seq_one_letter_code
_entity_poly.pdbx_strand_id
1 'polypeptide(L)'
;MESRNLKRWLAASALALLPAMAAMAAPDGNWVQSWASSPSLAVEKLPFDFWRPPAEIQGTVRYKMRVSAEGDAVRVRLSAETLGWDVRIGAATIALADASGRIDAASMKPLAFGGAASVRMPAGTPLLSDPVTVPVKAGAILYVTLYLPDGVAVPQADPLHVAEVLTGADRTGAGTLNGAQVVTGREIVSAILVRSAKDARTIVTFGDSITDGAGAQDPMMRGWPDQFATILRQRGLTQVAVANAGIGGNRVLRNEVGEAALARFDRDALSVPGVTDVVLLEGINDLGLSGLPNPRGPGAHPEVTAADLIAGYRQLIARAKVRGVKIHGATLTPFLGSTFPGYATPVKEVVRQELNRWIRESGEFDSVIDFDAALRDPANPQTIKAVFDSGDKLHPSDAGYRAMAEAAAAILLK
;
A
#
# COMPACT_ATOMS: atom_id res chain seq x y z
N MET A 1 -33.46 48.73 30.26
CA MET A 1 -32.03 48.44 30.04
C MET A 1 -31.82 47.01 30.53
N GLU A 2 -31.70 45.96 29.73
CA GLU A 2 -31.58 45.74 28.29
C GLU A 2 -32.32 44.45 27.93
N SER A 3 -32.81 44.41 26.69
CA SER A 3 -33.60 43.37 26.06
C SER A 3 -32.82 42.08 25.81
N ARG A 4 -33.43 40.90 26.03
CA ARG A 4 -33.00 39.67 25.36
C ARG A 4 -34.18 38.94 24.72
N ASN A 5 -34.22 39.11 23.40
CA ASN A 5 -35.02 38.42 22.41
C ASN A 5 -34.92 36.89 22.53
N LEU A 6 -36.06 36.19 22.43
CA LEU A 6 -36.09 34.78 22.05
C LEU A 6 -37.03 34.60 20.85
N LYS A 7 -36.53 34.92 19.65
CA LYS A 7 -37.14 34.48 18.39
C LYS A 7 -36.80 33.00 18.21
N ARG A 8 -37.80 32.14 18.37
CA ARG A 8 -37.73 30.71 18.03
C ARG A 8 -37.52 30.56 16.53
N TRP A 9 -36.32 30.15 16.12
CA TRP A 9 -36.08 29.61 14.79
C TRP A 9 -36.47 28.13 14.81
N LEU A 10 -37.57 27.80 14.16
CA LEU A 10 -37.89 26.42 13.76
C LEU A 10 -36.91 26.03 12.65
N ALA A 11 -35.86 25.29 12.99
CA ALA A 11 -35.08 24.56 12.00
C ALA A 11 -35.94 23.41 11.49
N ALA A 12 -36.51 23.57 10.29
CA ALA A 12 -37.12 22.46 9.57
C ALA A 12 -35.99 21.50 9.15
N SER A 13 -35.81 20.42 9.90
CA SER A 13 -35.01 19.28 9.47
C SER A 13 -35.67 18.63 8.27
N ALA A 14 -35.25 19.01 7.06
CA ALA A 14 -35.55 18.24 5.87
C ALA A 14 -34.80 16.90 5.97
N LEU A 15 -35.51 15.86 6.40
CA LEU A 15 -35.09 14.47 6.22
C LEU A 15 -34.93 14.25 4.71
N ALA A 16 -33.70 14.27 4.21
CA ALA A 16 -33.42 13.80 2.87
C ALA A 16 -33.74 12.29 2.87
N LEU A 17 -34.78 11.91 2.12
CA LEU A 17 -35.09 10.52 1.83
C LEU A 17 -33.85 9.85 1.25
N LEU A 18 -33.34 8.83 1.95
CA LEU A 18 -32.38 7.89 1.38
C LEU A 18 -33.02 7.32 0.10
N PRO A 19 -32.36 7.43 -1.07
CA PRO A 19 -32.86 6.78 -2.27
C PRO A 19 -32.97 5.28 -1.99
N ALA A 20 -34.06 4.68 -2.48
CA ALA A 20 -34.32 3.26 -2.41
C ALA A 20 -33.04 2.47 -2.73
N MET A 21 -32.68 1.52 -1.87
CA MET A 21 -31.62 0.55 -2.14
C MET A 21 -31.88 -0.05 -3.53
N ALA A 22 -31.06 0.33 -4.50
CA ALA A 22 -31.01 -0.35 -5.77
C ALA A 22 -30.77 -1.84 -5.49
N ALA A 23 -31.46 -2.70 -6.24
CA ALA A 23 -31.25 -4.13 -6.21
C ALA A 23 -29.74 -4.44 -6.19
N MET A 24 -29.30 -5.36 -5.33
CA MET A 24 -27.92 -5.85 -5.37
C MET A 24 -27.63 -6.28 -6.81
N ALA A 25 -26.83 -5.49 -7.52
CA ALA A 25 -26.34 -5.90 -8.82
C ALA A 25 -25.64 -7.25 -8.63
N ALA A 26 -25.91 -8.20 -9.52
CA ALA A 26 -25.19 -9.47 -9.53
C ALA A 26 -23.68 -9.18 -9.52
N PRO A 27 -22.83 -10.05 -8.94
CA PRO A 27 -21.39 -9.85 -8.97
C PRO A 27 -20.94 -9.61 -10.40
N ASP A 28 -20.38 -8.43 -10.67
CA ASP A 28 -19.94 -7.97 -11.99
C ASP A 28 -18.61 -8.64 -12.40
N GLY A 29 -18.56 -9.96 -12.34
CA GLY A 29 -17.39 -10.79 -12.62
C GLY A 29 -16.41 -10.95 -11.46
N ASN A 30 -15.32 -11.67 -11.74
CA ASN A 30 -14.23 -11.93 -10.79
C ASN A 30 -13.22 -10.77 -10.83
N TRP A 31 -13.15 -9.98 -9.76
CA TRP A 31 -12.22 -8.86 -9.64
C TRP A 31 -11.04 -9.23 -8.75
N VAL A 32 -9.83 -8.98 -9.25
CA VAL A 32 -8.58 -9.12 -8.51
C VAL A 32 -7.89 -7.78 -8.35
N GLN A 33 -7.32 -7.51 -7.18
CA GLN A 33 -6.54 -6.29 -6.94
C GLN A 33 -5.14 -6.43 -7.52
N SER A 34 -4.95 -5.85 -8.71
CA SER A 34 -3.77 -6.03 -9.55
C SER A 34 -2.64 -5.03 -9.29
N TRP A 35 -2.92 -3.99 -8.51
CA TRP A 35 -1.96 -3.03 -7.98
C TRP A 35 -2.53 -2.42 -6.70
N ALA A 36 -1.67 -2.06 -5.74
CA ALA A 36 -2.10 -1.48 -4.48
C ALA A 36 -1.06 -0.50 -3.90
N SER A 37 -1.56 0.45 -3.11
CA SER A 37 -0.81 1.30 -2.19
C SER A 37 -1.71 1.54 -0.97
N SER A 38 -1.37 0.93 0.17
CA SER A 38 -2.20 1.04 1.37
C SER A 38 -2.18 2.47 1.92
N PRO A 39 -3.33 3.02 2.38
CA PRO A 39 -3.35 4.36 2.97
C PRO A 39 -2.44 4.47 4.20
N SER A 40 -1.56 5.47 4.21
CA SER A 40 -0.75 5.85 5.38
C SER A 40 -1.38 7.01 6.15
N LEU A 41 -1.00 7.17 7.41
CA LEU A 41 -1.40 8.29 8.27
C LEU A 41 -0.57 9.52 7.92
N ALA A 42 -1.20 10.70 8.02
CA ALA A 42 -0.45 11.95 8.02
C ALA A 42 0.30 12.05 9.36
N VAL A 43 1.64 12.03 9.29
CA VAL A 43 2.51 12.09 10.47
C VAL A 43 3.30 13.38 10.46
N GLU A 44 3.19 14.16 11.54
CA GLU A 44 3.89 15.45 11.64
C GLU A 44 5.37 15.29 12.00
N LYS A 45 5.71 14.24 12.77
CA LYS A 45 7.08 13.95 13.20
C LYS A 45 7.30 12.45 13.38
N LEU A 46 8.48 11.99 12.98
CA LEU A 46 8.97 10.63 13.19
C LEU A 46 10.23 10.64 14.06
N PRO A 47 10.68 9.47 14.57
CA PRO A 47 11.81 9.39 15.50
C PRO A 47 13.16 9.82 14.92
N PHE A 48 13.23 10.08 13.61
CA PHE A 48 14.45 10.42 12.90
C PHE A 48 14.25 11.66 12.01
N ASP A 49 15.32 12.38 11.67
CA ASP A 49 15.26 13.72 11.04
C ASP A 49 15.37 13.73 9.50
N PHE A 50 15.22 12.59 8.82
CA PHE A 50 15.28 12.50 7.35
C PHE A 50 13.89 12.50 6.67
N TRP A 51 12.83 12.71 7.45
CA TRP A 51 11.45 12.67 6.97
C TRP A 51 10.98 14.04 6.46
N ARG A 52 10.19 14.05 5.38
CA ARG A 52 9.71 15.26 4.70
C ARG A 52 8.25 15.53 5.06
N PRO A 53 7.80 16.77 5.28
CA PRO A 53 6.41 17.06 5.61
C PRO A 53 5.44 16.55 4.51
N PRO A 54 4.16 16.32 4.85
CA PRO A 54 3.13 15.97 3.86
C PRO A 54 3.14 16.95 2.68
N ALA A 55 3.10 16.43 1.46
CA ALA A 55 3.07 17.26 0.27
C ALA A 55 1.63 17.72 -0.02
N GLU A 56 1.45 18.96 -0.44
CA GLU A 56 0.16 19.44 -0.93
C GLU A 56 0.09 19.30 -2.46
N ILE A 57 -0.96 18.66 -2.96
CA ILE A 57 -1.22 18.50 -4.39
C ILE A 57 -2.55 19.18 -4.77
N GLN A 58 -2.55 19.88 -5.90
CA GLN A 58 -3.71 20.54 -6.48
C GLN A 58 -3.57 20.60 -8.01
N GLY A 59 -4.69 20.59 -8.73
CA GLY A 59 -4.72 20.64 -10.19
C GLY A 59 -4.78 19.24 -10.79
N THR A 60 -4.09 19.02 -11.90
CA THR A 60 -4.07 17.72 -12.58
C THR A 60 -2.92 16.87 -12.03
N VAL A 61 -3.26 15.74 -11.42
CA VAL A 61 -2.32 14.80 -10.81
C VAL A 61 -2.34 13.50 -11.60
N ARG A 62 -1.18 13.04 -12.04
CA ARG A 62 -1.04 11.81 -12.82
C ARG A 62 -0.13 10.81 -12.12
N TYR A 63 -0.67 9.62 -11.94
CA TYR A 63 0.02 8.46 -11.41
C TYR A 63 0.30 7.46 -12.53
N LYS A 64 1.39 6.71 -12.38
CA LYS A 64 1.78 5.63 -13.28
C LYS A 64 1.84 4.34 -12.47
N MET A 65 1.08 3.32 -12.87
CA MET A 65 0.97 2.07 -12.12
C MET A 65 1.13 0.88 -13.04
N ARG A 66 1.76 -0.20 -12.58
CA ARG A 66 1.86 -1.44 -13.33
C ARG A 66 0.95 -2.48 -12.74
N VAL A 67 0.05 -3.02 -13.56
CA VAL A 67 -0.84 -4.10 -13.17
C VAL A 67 -0.11 -5.44 -13.27
N SER A 68 -0.28 -6.30 -12.26
CA SER A 68 0.28 -7.65 -12.21
C SER A 68 -0.56 -8.73 -12.93
N ALA A 69 -1.86 -8.53 -13.13
CA ALA A 69 -2.78 -9.49 -13.74
C ALA A 69 -3.39 -8.98 -15.05
N GLU A 70 -3.85 -9.90 -15.91
CA GLU A 70 -4.58 -9.59 -17.13
C GLU A 70 -6.11 -9.64 -16.95
N GLY A 71 -6.81 -8.86 -17.79
CA GLY A 71 -8.27 -8.77 -17.74
C GLY A 71 -8.87 -7.86 -18.82
N ASP A 72 -10.19 -7.77 -18.82
CA ASP A 72 -10.97 -7.07 -19.86
C ASP A 72 -11.49 -5.69 -19.42
N ALA A 73 -11.54 -5.45 -18.11
CA ALA A 73 -11.98 -4.20 -17.52
C ALA A 73 -11.20 -3.86 -16.25
N VAL A 74 -11.22 -2.59 -15.88
CA VAL A 74 -10.55 -2.04 -14.71
C VAL A 74 -11.52 -1.25 -13.82
N ARG A 75 -11.23 -1.21 -12.52
CA ARG A 75 -11.78 -0.22 -11.58
C ARG A 75 -10.64 0.41 -10.82
N VAL A 76 -10.79 1.69 -10.51
CA VAL A 76 -9.82 2.46 -9.72
C VAL A 76 -10.43 2.72 -8.35
N ARG A 77 -9.68 2.38 -7.31
CA ARG A 77 -10.03 2.71 -5.94
C ARG A 77 -9.24 3.94 -5.50
N LEU A 78 -9.95 4.94 -5.01
CA LEU A 78 -9.41 6.12 -4.36
C LEU A 78 -9.57 5.97 -2.83
N SER A 79 -8.76 6.66 -2.05
CA SER A 79 -8.85 6.66 -0.60
C SER A 79 -8.73 8.06 0.01
N ALA A 80 -9.68 8.39 0.89
CA ALA A 80 -9.55 9.42 1.92
C ALA A 80 -9.62 8.80 3.33
N GLU A 81 -9.38 7.49 3.45
CA GLU A 81 -9.62 6.73 4.71
C GLU A 81 -8.78 7.21 5.89
N THR A 82 -7.60 7.78 5.61
CA THR A 82 -6.69 8.35 6.60
C THR A 82 -6.67 9.89 6.59
N LEU A 83 -7.51 10.51 5.75
CA LEU A 83 -7.61 11.97 5.64
C LEU A 83 -8.69 12.52 6.57
N GLY A 84 -8.41 13.67 7.19
CA GLY A 84 -9.34 14.36 8.09
C GLY A 84 -10.33 15.30 7.39
N TRP A 85 -10.37 15.31 6.06
CA TRP A 85 -11.20 16.23 5.26
C TRP A 85 -11.68 15.56 3.98
N ASP A 86 -12.76 16.11 3.41
CA ASP A 86 -13.32 15.65 2.16
C ASP A 86 -12.41 15.99 0.97
N VAL A 87 -12.27 15.05 0.04
CA VAL A 87 -11.52 15.23 -1.20
C VAL A 87 -12.48 15.38 -2.38
N ARG A 88 -12.35 16.46 -3.16
CA ARG A 88 -13.13 16.65 -4.39
C ARG A 88 -12.35 16.15 -5.60
N ILE A 89 -12.95 15.23 -6.34
CA ILE A 89 -12.48 14.79 -7.66
C ILE A 89 -13.30 15.51 -8.71
N GLY A 90 -12.67 16.43 -9.45
CA GLY A 90 -13.33 17.22 -10.50
C GLY A 90 -13.54 16.45 -11.80
N ALA A 91 -12.54 15.63 -12.15
CA ALA A 91 -12.56 14.74 -13.31
C ALA A 91 -11.51 13.64 -13.10
N ALA A 92 -11.63 12.52 -13.81
CA ALA A 92 -10.63 11.47 -13.78
C ALA A 92 -10.59 10.69 -15.11
N THR A 93 -9.41 10.27 -15.52
CA THR A 93 -9.18 9.45 -16.71
C THR A 93 -8.23 8.30 -16.41
N ILE A 94 -8.33 7.26 -17.22
CA ILE A 94 -7.39 6.14 -17.27
C ILE A 94 -6.93 5.91 -18.71
N ALA A 95 -5.66 5.57 -18.90
CA ALA A 95 -5.11 5.19 -20.21
C ALA A 95 -3.97 4.18 -20.06
N LEU A 96 -3.74 3.37 -21.07
CA LEU A 96 -2.55 2.53 -21.19
C LEU A 96 -1.33 3.37 -21.57
N ALA A 97 -0.15 2.86 -21.21
CA ALA A 97 1.10 3.30 -21.79
C ALA A 97 1.34 2.60 -23.16
N ASP A 98 1.81 3.36 -24.13
CA ASP A 98 2.33 2.84 -25.40
C ASP A 98 3.74 2.21 -25.21
N ALA A 99 4.30 1.67 -26.29
CA ALA A 99 5.62 1.03 -26.25
C ALA A 99 6.77 2.00 -25.89
N SER A 100 6.57 3.31 -26.03
CA SER A 100 7.52 4.35 -25.60
C SER A 100 7.31 4.79 -24.14
N GLY A 101 6.33 4.21 -23.46
CA GLY A 101 5.97 4.57 -22.09
C GLY A 101 5.25 5.92 -22.00
N ARG A 102 4.60 6.39 -23.07
CA ARG A 102 3.72 7.58 -23.08
C ARG A 102 2.25 7.14 -23.07
N ILE A 103 1.32 8.06 -22.81
CA ILE A 103 -0.11 7.74 -22.92
C ILE A 103 -0.45 7.30 -24.35
N ASP A 104 -1.06 6.13 -24.49
CA ASP A 104 -1.79 5.74 -25.68
C ASP A 104 -3.15 6.44 -25.69
N ALA A 105 -3.27 7.50 -26.49
CA ALA A 105 -4.49 8.30 -26.59
C ALA A 105 -5.71 7.49 -27.03
N ALA A 106 -5.54 6.42 -27.81
CA ALA A 106 -6.65 5.58 -28.27
C ALA A 106 -7.25 4.74 -27.12
N SER A 107 -6.45 4.44 -26.10
CA SER A 107 -6.86 3.68 -24.92
C SER A 107 -7.54 4.53 -23.85
N MET A 108 -7.49 5.87 -23.96
CA MET A 108 -7.95 6.77 -22.91
C MET A 108 -9.46 6.68 -22.70
N LYS A 109 -9.88 6.55 -21.44
CA LYS A 109 -11.27 6.51 -21.02
C LYS A 109 -11.50 7.42 -19.81
N PRO A 110 -12.67 8.11 -19.73
CA PRO A 110 -13.07 8.77 -18.50
C PRO A 110 -13.37 7.72 -17.42
N LEU A 111 -13.08 8.07 -16.17
CA LEU A 111 -13.56 7.35 -14.99
C LEU A 111 -14.83 8.04 -14.48
N ALA A 112 -15.81 7.26 -14.05
CA ALA A 112 -17.02 7.73 -13.40
C ALA A 112 -17.20 7.05 -12.04
N PHE A 113 -18.00 7.65 -11.18
CA PHE A 113 -18.28 7.17 -9.83
C PHE A 113 -19.79 7.18 -9.61
N GLY A 114 -20.44 6.02 -9.74
CA GLY A 114 -21.90 5.94 -9.73
C GLY A 114 -22.54 6.71 -10.89
N GLY A 115 -21.89 6.72 -12.05
CA GLY A 115 -22.29 7.47 -13.25
C GLY A 115 -21.87 8.94 -13.27
N ALA A 116 -21.34 9.48 -12.16
CA ALA A 116 -20.91 10.88 -12.09
C ALA A 116 -19.43 11.06 -12.49
N ALA A 117 -19.14 12.07 -13.31
CA ALA A 117 -17.77 12.43 -13.70
C ALA A 117 -17.01 13.20 -12.60
N SER A 118 -17.73 13.82 -11.66
CA SER A 118 -17.18 14.52 -10.50
C SER A 118 -17.89 14.06 -9.23
N VAL A 119 -17.13 13.99 -8.14
CA VAL A 119 -17.59 13.43 -6.87
C VAL A 119 -16.80 14.02 -5.71
N ARG A 120 -17.45 14.06 -4.54
CA ARG A 120 -16.79 14.35 -3.26
C ARG A 120 -16.65 13.05 -2.49
N MET A 121 -15.43 12.68 -2.18
CA MET A 121 -15.10 11.55 -1.31
C MET A 121 -15.03 12.08 0.14
N PRO A 122 -15.94 11.67 1.03
CA PRO A 122 -15.91 12.12 2.42
C PRO A 122 -14.63 11.68 3.14
N ALA A 123 -14.21 12.47 4.13
CA ALA A 123 -13.14 12.10 5.05
C ALA A 123 -13.37 10.70 5.65
N GLY A 124 -12.31 9.90 5.78
CA GLY A 124 -12.40 8.56 6.37
C GLY A 124 -13.03 7.49 5.47
N THR A 125 -13.29 7.78 4.18
CA THR A 125 -13.95 6.81 3.29
C THR A 125 -13.15 6.44 2.04
N PRO A 126 -13.36 5.21 1.53
CA PRO A 126 -12.91 4.83 0.21
C PRO A 126 -13.90 5.24 -0.88
N LEU A 127 -13.43 5.32 -2.12
CA LEU A 127 -14.28 5.48 -3.29
C LEU A 127 -13.83 4.52 -4.40
N LEU A 128 -14.77 3.83 -5.03
CA LEU A 128 -14.49 2.92 -6.15
C LEU A 128 -15.14 3.46 -7.42
N SER A 129 -14.39 3.48 -8.52
CA SER A 129 -14.93 3.85 -9.83
C SER A 129 -15.93 2.80 -10.34
N ASP A 130 -16.76 3.23 -11.29
CA ASP A 130 -17.48 2.32 -12.16
C ASP A 130 -16.50 1.46 -12.99
N PRO A 131 -16.89 0.26 -13.45
CA PRO A 131 -16.10 -0.52 -14.39
C PRO A 131 -15.82 0.25 -15.67
N VAL A 132 -14.58 0.18 -16.15
CA VAL A 132 -14.21 0.70 -17.46
C VAL A 132 -13.58 -0.40 -18.30
N THR A 133 -14.14 -0.65 -19.49
CA THR A 133 -13.60 -1.63 -20.44
C THR A 133 -12.30 -1.12 -21.04
N VAL A 134 -11.19 -1.51 -20.40
CA VAL A 134 -9.81 -1.31 -20.86
C VAL A 134 -9.12 -2.66 -20.73
N PRO A 135 -8.97 -3.41 -21.83
CA PRO A 135 -8.26 -4.68 -21.79
C PRO A 135 -6.80 -4.46 -21.40
N VAL A 136 -6.33 -5.18 -20.39
CA VAL A 136 -4.96 -5.07 -19.87
C VAL A 136 -4.27 -6.42 -19.89
N LYS A 137 -2.96 -6.41 -20.16
CA LYS A 137 -2.08 -7.57 -19.97
C LYS A 137 -1.34 -7.46 -18.65
N ALA A 138 -0.98 -8.60 -18.07
CA ALA A 138 -0.08 -8.64 -16.93
C ALA A 138 1.23 -7.91 -17.28
N GLY A 139 1.63 -6.94 -16.45
CA GLY A 139 2.76 -6.05 -16.68
C GLY A 139 2.44 -4.78 -17.48
N ALA A 140 1.20 -4.58 -17.95
CA ALA A 140 0.79 -3.33 -18.58
C ALA A 140 0.91 -2.16 -17.60
N ILE A 141 1.24 -0.99 -18.13
CA ILE A 141 1.32 0.24 -17.37
C ILE A 141 0.08 1.06 -17.67
N LEU A 142 -0.56 1.55 -16.61
CA LEU A 142 -1.70 2.44 -16.66
C LEU A 142 -1.30 3.81 -16.12
N TYR A 143 -1.86 4.83 -16.75
CA TYR A 143 -1.90 6.19 -16.25
C TYR A 143 -3.28 6.45 -15.67
N VAL A 144 -3.33 6.80 -14.38
CA VAL A 144 -4.54 7.33 -13.75
C VAL A 144 -4.31 8.83 -13.54
N THR A 145 -5.13 9.66 -14.18
CA THR A 145 -5.03 11.11 -14.04
C THR A 145 -6.28 11.64 -13.35
N LEU A 146 -6.10 12.36 -12.25
CA LEU A 146 -7.16 12.99 -11.47
C LEU A 146 -7.06 14.50 -11.62
N TYR A 147 -8.20 15.18 -11.67
CA TYR A 147 -8.27 16.62 -11.44
C TYR A 147 -8.76 16.88 -10.02
N LEU A 148 -7.93 17.56 -9.23
CA LEU A 148 -8.18 18.00 -7.85
C LEU A 148 -8.40 19.52 -7.86
N PRO A 149 -9.65 19.99 -7.83
CA PRO A 149 -9.93 21.43 -7.83
C PRO A 149 -9.44 22.13 -6.56
N ASP A 150 -9.42 21.40 -5.44
CA ASP A 150 -9.05 21.87 -4.11
C ASP A 150 -7.72 21.21 -3.70
N GLY A 151 -6.91 21.87 -2.88
CA GLY A 151 -5.64 21.33 -2.39
C GLY A 151 -5.84 20.13 -1.46
N VAL A 152 -4.99 19.12 -1.60
CA VAL A 152 -4.99 17.90 -0.78
C VAL A 152 -3.60 17.68 -0.21
N ALA A 153 -3.46 17.69 1.11
CA ALA A 153 -2.24 17.25 1.76
C ALA A 153 -2.18 15.71 1.75
N VAL A 154 -1.35 15.14 0.89
CA VAL A 154 -1.17 13.69 0.84
C VAL A 154 -0.22 13.23 1.94
N PRO A 155 -0.50 12.08 2.60
CA PRO A 155 0.38 11.51 3.60
C PRO A 155 1.78 11.29 3.05
N GLN A 156 2.75 11.26 3.95
CA GLN A 156 4.12 10.91 3.60
C GLN A 156 4.21 9.45 3.14
N ALA A 157 5.20 9.18 2.29
CA ALA A 157 5.48 7.86 1.76
C ALA A 157 6.96 7.73 1.42
N ASP A 158 7.38 6.51 1.10
CA ASP A 158 8.72 6.24 0.58
C ASP A 158 8.96 7.05 -0.73
N PRO A 159 10.23 7.37 -1.07
CA PRO A 159 10.56 8.20 -2.23
C PRO A 159 10.03 7.70 -3.59
N LEU A 160 9.59 6.45 -3.66
CA LEU A 160 9.08 5.78 -4.86
C LEU A 160 7.60 6.05 -5.14
N HIS A 161 6.88 6.67 -4.20
CA HIS A 161 5.49 7.06 -4.40
C HIS A 161 5.45 8.44 -5.05
N VAL A 162 5.48 8.46 -6.39
CA VAL A 162 5.60 9.69 -7.17
C VAL A 162 4.39 9.94 -8.05
N ALA A 163 4.04 11.22 -8.19
CA ALA A 163 3.03 11.70 -9.12
C ALA A 163 3.55 12.90 -9.92
N GLU A 164 3.10 13.04 -11.16
CA GLU A 164 3.23 14.30 -11.90
C GLU A 164 2.08 15.22 -11.51
N VAL A 165 2.39 16.44 -11.06
CA VAL A 165 1.41 17.42 -10.61
C VAL A 165 1.52 18.68 -11.45
N LEU A 166 0.46 18.99 -12.19
CA LEU A 166 0.30 20.24 -12.94
C LEU A 166 -0.77 21.09 -12.27
N THR A 167 -0.35 22.21 -11.69
CA THR A 167 -1.28 23.15 -11.03
C THR A 167 -2.19 23.85 -12.04
N GLY A 168 -3.37 24.29 -11.57
CA GLY A 168 -4.33 25.03 -12.37
C GLY A 168 -5.48 24.17 -12.89
N ALA A 169 -5.79 24.27 -14.19
CA ALA A 169 -7.00 23.71 -14.80
C ALA A 169 -6.93 22.19 -15.03
N ASP A 170 -8.10 21.60 -15.27
CA ASP A 170 -8.23 20.19 -15.69
C ASP A 170 -7.49 19.92 -17.01
N ARG A 171 -6.54 19.00 -16.96
CA ARG A 171 -5.76 18.47 -18.08
C ARG A 171 -5.78 16.94 -18.09
N THR A 172 -6.79 16.30 -17.50
CA THR A 172 -6.93 14.84 -17.42
C THR A 172 -6.96 14.17 -18.80
N GLY A 173 -7.44 14.87 -19.82
CA GLY A 173 -7.44 14.40 -21.22
C GLY A 173 -6.14 14.62 -22.01
N ALA A 174 -5.11 15.24 -21.42
CA ALA A 174 -3.88 15.57 -22.15
C ALA A 174 -2.93 14.36 -22.27
N GLY A 175 -2.29 14.16 -23.42
CA GLY A 175 -1.25 13.12 -23.56
C GLY A 175 -0.01 13.38 -22.68
N THR A 176 0.34 14.66 -22.50
CA THR A 176 1.51 15.10 -21.71
C THR A 176 1.10 16.26 -20.79
N LEU A 177 1.64 16.29 -19.57
CA LEU A 177 1.50 17.41 -18.64
C LEU A 177 2.74 18.31 -18.68
N ASN A 178 2.83 19.17 -19.69
CA ASN A 178 3.96 20.09 -19.85
C ASN A 178 4.07 21.03 -18.63
N GLY A 179 5.24 21.05 -17.99
CA GLY A 179 5.49 21.86 -16.80
C GLY A 179 5.04 21.24 -15.48
N ALA A 180 4.57 19.98 -15.49
CA ALA A 180 4.28 19.26 -14.26
C ALA A 180 5.53 19.06 -13.40
N GLN A 181 5.35 19.14 -12.09
CA GLN A 181 6.37 18.83 -11.10
C GLN A 181 6.22 17.38 -10.65
N VAL A 182 7.34 16.73 -10.31
CA VAL A 182 7.30 15.43 -9.64
C VAL A 182 7.15 15.66 -8.15
N VAL A 183 6.09 15.12 -7.58
CA VAL A 183 5.79 15.19 -6.14
C VAL A 183 5.86 13.78 -5.56
N THR A 184 6.49 13.64 -4.40
CA THR A 184 6.49 12.41 -3.61
C THR A 184 5.43 12.49 -2.52
N GLY A 185 4.61 11.45 -2.38
CA GLY A 185 3.61 11.32 -1.34
C GLY A 185 2.72 10.11 -1.59
N ARG A 186 2.04 9.63 -0.55
CA ARG A 186 1.11 8.51 -0.66
C ARG A 186 -0.01 8.87 -1.64
N GLU A 187 -0.27 7.99 -2.59
CA GLU A 187 -1.22 8.25 -3.66
C GLU A 187 -2.66 8.32 -3.13
N ILE A 188 -3.49 9.17 -3.74
CA ILE A 188 -4.95 9.12 -3.53
C ILE A 188 -5.51 7.82 -4.14
N VAL A 189 -4.89 7.33 -5.21
CA VAL A 189 -5.23 6.03 -5.82
C VAL A 189 -4.63 4.92 -4.97
N SER A 190 -5.48 4.14 -4.29
CA SER A 190 -5.04 3.07 -3.39
C SER A 190 -5.09 1.67 -4.01
N ALA A 191 -5.85 1.47 -5.10
CA ALA A 191 -5.84 0.20 -5.82
C ALA A 191 -6.28 0.32 -7.29
N ILE A 192 -5.81 -0.61 -8.11
CA ILE A 192 -6.38 -0.92 -9.42
C ILE A 192 -6.87 -2.36 -9.39
N LEU A 193 -8.18 -2.53 -9.58
CA LEU A 193 -8.81 -3.83 -9.71
C LEU A 193 -8.92 -4.16 -11.20
N VAL A 194 -8.66 -5.42 -11.54
CA VAL A 194 -8.78 -5.95 -12.89
C VAL A 194 -9.84 -7.04 -12.88
N ARG A 195 -10.81 -6.94 -13.79
CA ARG A 195 -11.81 -7.98 -13.98
C ARG A 195 -11.22 -9.07 -14.85
N SER A 196 -11.21 -10.27 -14.31
CA SER A 196 -10.67 -11.42 -14.99
C SER A 196 -11.76 -12.36 -15.46
N ALA A 197 -11.63 -12.85 -16.69
CA ALA A 197 -12.53 -13.83 -17.29
C ALA A 197 -12.18 -15.29 -16.93
N LYS A 198 -11.09 -15.51 -16.19
CA LYS A 198 -10.62 -16.83 -15.74
C LYS A 198 -10.59 -16.88 -14.21
N ASP A 199 -10.27 -18.05 -13.67
CA ASP A 199 -9.96 -18.21 -12.25
C ASP A 199 -8.69 -17.41 -11.90
N ALA A 200 -8.90 -16.18 -11.45
CA ALA A 200 -7.87 -15.26 -11.01
C ALA A 200 -7.90 -15.13 -9.49
N ARG A 201 -6.72 -14.90 -8.90
CA ARG A 201 -6.54 -14.72 -7.46
C ARG A 201 -5.59 -13.58 -7.16
N THR A 202 -5.68 -13.04 -5.96
CA THR A 202 -4.79 -12.01 -5.43
C THR A 202 -3.96 -12.58 -4.29
N ILE A 203 -2.64 -12.38 -4.38
CA ILE A 203 -1.69 -12.53 -3.29
C ILE A 203 -1.44 -11.13 -2.71
N VAL A 204 -1.76 -10.93 -1.44
CA VAL A 204 -1.48 -9.67 -0.74
C VAL A 204 -0.11 -9.79 -0.07
N THR A 205 0.78 -8.84 -0.36
CA THR A 205 2.06 -8.71 0.35
C THR A 205 1.90 -7.64 1.42
N PHE A 206 1.79 -8.05 2.68
CA PHE A 206 1.37 -7.20 3.79
C PHE A 206 2.56 -6.94 4.72
N GLY A 207 2.93 -5.67 4.87
CA GLY A 207 4.12 -5.35 5.65
C GLY A 207 4.47 -3.87 5.79
N ASP A 208 5.75 -3.63 6.06
CA ASP A 208 6.34 -2.31 6.28
C ASP A 208 7.12 -1.78 5.05
N SER A 209 8.10 -0.90 5.25
CA SER A 209 8.94 -0.28 4.19
C SER A 209 9.69 -1.29 3.34
N ILE A 210 10.04 -2.46 3.87
CA ILE A 210 10.70 -3.51 3.09
C ILE A 210 9.72 -4.10 2.07
N THR A 211 8.43 -4.15 2.41
CA THR A 211 7.39 -4.58 1.48
C THR A 211 6.95 -3.43 0.55
N ASP A 212 6.85 -2.21 1.08
CA ASP A 212 6.47 -1.01 0.32
C ASP A 212 7.51 -0.63 -0.75
N GLY A 213 8.78 -0.95 -0.49
CA GLY A 213 9.86 -0.93 -1.48
C GLY A 213 10.98 0.08 -1.23
N ALA A 214 11.11 0.63 -0.02
CA ALA A 214 12.19 1.54 0.34
C ALA A 214 13.57 0.99 -0.08
N GLY A 215 14.43 1.83 -0.66
CA GLY A 215 15.75 1.39 -1.17
C GLY A 215 15.75 0.87 -2.61
N ALA A 216 14.59 0.60 -3.23
CA ALA A 216 14.53 0.36 -4.66
C ALA A 216 14.83 1.64 -5.45
N GLN A 217 15.31 1.53 -6.69
CA GLN A 217 15.72 2.69 -7.50
C GLN A 217 14.65 3.15 -8.49
N ASP A 218 13.81 2.23 -8.97
CA ASP A 218 12.77 2.50 -9.95
C ASP A 218 11.40 2.63 -9.26
N PRO A 219 10.73 3.80 -9.31
CA PRO A 219 9.38 3.98 -8.80
C PRO A 219 8.35 3.02 -9.41
N MET A 220 8.64 2.48 -10.59
CA MET A 220 7.79 1.50 -11.25
C MET A 220 8.09 0.06 -10.80
N MET A 221 9.12 -0.20 -9.99
CA MET A 221 9.48 -1.54 -9.55
C MET A 221 9.73 -1.52 -8.05
N ARG A 222 8.64 -1.38 -7.27
CA ARG A 222 8.68 -1.20 -5.82
C ARG A 222 8.82 -2.53 -5.10
N GLY A 223 9.97 -2.71 -4.47
CA GLY A 223 10.22 -3.79 -3.53
C GLY A 223 10.18 -5.19 -4.16
N TRP A 224 10.20 -6.19 -3.28
CA TRP A 224 10.05 -7.59 -3.68
C TRP A 224 8.68 -7.95 -4.29
N PRO A 225 7.54 -7.28 -3.98
CA PRO A 225 6.26 -7.62 -4.59
C PRO A 225 6.24 -7.40 -6.11
N ASP A 226 6.80 -6.30 -6.62
CA ASP A 226 6.84 -6.03 -8.06
C ASP A 226 7.85 -6.92 -8.81
N GLN A 227 8.95 -7.30 -8.14
CA GLN A 227 9.88 -8.32 -8.62
C GLN A 227 9.17 -9.69 -8.71
N PHE A 228 8.38 -10.04 -7.71
CA PHE A 228 7.60 -11.27 -7.68
C PHE A 228 6.54 -11.29 -8.80
N ALA A 229 5.81 -10.18 -9.00
CA ALA A 229 4.90 -10.02 -10.13
C ALA A 229 5.60 -10.19 -11.50
N THR A 230 6.85 -9.73 -11.60
CA THR A 230 7.67 -9.96 -12.80
C THR A 230 8.01 -11.44 -13.00
N ILE A 231 8.39 -12.16 -11.94
CA ILE A 231 8.62 -13.62 -12.00
C ILE A 231 7.36 -14.36 -12.42
N LEU A 232 6.19 -14.02 -11.85
CA LEU A 232 4.90 -14.61 -12.22
C LEU A 232 4.62 -14.45 -13.72
N ARG A 233 4.75 -13.22 -14.24
CA ARG A 233 4.57 -12.91 -15.66
C ARG A 233 5.54 -13.70 -16.55
N GLN A 234 6.82 -13.77 -16.19
CA GLN A 234 7.83 -14.52 -16.94
C GLN A 234 7.52 -16.03 -16.98
N ARG A 235 6.83 -16.56 -15.97
CA ARG A 235 6.35 -17.95 -15.92
C ARG A 235 4.98 -18.16 -16.59
N GLY A 236 4.39 -17.12 -17.19
CA GLY A 236 3.07 -17.20 -17.82
C GLY A 236 1.89 -17.21 -16.83
N LEU A 237 2.12 -16.93 -15.55
CA LEU A 237 1.08 -16.88 -14.51
C LEU A 237 0.39 -15.51 -14.50
N THR A 238 -0.27 -15.16 -15.61
CA THR A 238 -0.90 -13.84 -15.85
C THR A 238 -2.20 -13.60 -15.07
N GLN A 239 -2.68 -14.63 -14.36
CA GLN A 239 -3.93 -14.62 -13.59
C GLN A 239 -3.73 -14.45 -12.07
N VAL A 240 -2.47 -14.29 -11.65
CA VAL A 240 -2.12 -14.07 -10.24
C VAL A 240 -1.79 -12.59 -10.06
N ALA A 241 -2.70 -11.88 -9.42
CA ALA A 241 -2.50 -10.51 -9.01
C ALA A 241 -1.65 -10.45 -7.74
N VAL A 242 -0.80 -9.43 -7.64
CA VAL A 242 0.00 -9.09 -6.47
C VAL A 242 -0.43 -7.71 -5.99
N ALA A 243 -0.91 -7.63 -4.76
CA ALA A 243 -1.31 -6.39 -4.10
C ALA A 243 -0.28 -6.01 -3.03
N ASN A 244 0.49 -4.96 -3.28
CA ASN A 244 1.45 -4.43 -2.32
C ASN A 244 0.75 -3.59 -1.25
N ALA A 245 0.57 -4.18 -0.07
CA ALA A 245 0.00 -3.55 1.12
C ALA A 245 1.10 -3.15 2.14
N GLY A 246 2.30 -2.84 1.64
CA GLY A 246 3.38 -2.24 2.41
C GLY A 246 3.07 -0.79 2.82
N ILE A 247 3.50 -0.41 4.02
CA ILE A 247 3.54 0.99 4.45
C ILE A 247 4.89 1.25 5.13
N GLY A 248 5.68 2.18 4.59
CA GLY A 248 6.96 2.54 5.19
C GLY A 248 6.87 2.85 6.70
N GLY A 249 7.74 2.27 7.53
CA GLY A 249 7.72 2.49 8.99
C GLY A 249 6.54 1.87 9.76
N ASN A 250 5.70 1.04 9.12
CA ASN A 250 4.55 0.42 9.77
C ASN A 250 4.95 -0.68 10.76
N ARG A 251 4.01 -1.00 11.65
CA ARG A 251 4.20 -1.80 12.85
C ARG A 251 3.01 -2.71 13.07
N VAL A 252 3.27 -3.85 13.69
CA VAL A 252 2.25 -4.85 14.01
C VAL A 252 1.28 -4.34 15.08
N LEU A 253 1.83 -3.78 16.15
CA LEU A 253 1.10 -3.60 17.41
C LEU A 253 0.55 -2.19 17.61
N ARG A 254 1.09 -1.18 16.92
CA ARG A 254 0.81 0.24 17.19
C ARG A 254 0.84 1.06 15.91
N ASN A 255 0.14 2.18 15.93
CA ASN A 255 0.19 3.13 14.83
C ASN A 255 1.58 3.80 14.79
N GLU A 256 2.12 3.92 13.58
CA GLU A 256 3.25 4.76 13.27
C GLU A 256 2.93 5.51 11.95
N VAL A 257 3.73 5.40 10.91
CA VAL A 257 3.42 6.00 9.60
C VAL A 257 2.10 5.49 9.04
N GLY A 258 1.73 4.24 9.34
CA GLY A 258 0.41 3.67 9.08
C GLY A 258 -0.31 3.29 10.37
N GLU A 259 -1.59 2.97 10.26
CA GLU A 259 -2.32 2.24 11.30
C GLU A 259 -1.64 0.89 11.57
N ALA A 260 -1.70 0.40 12.80
CA ALA A 260 -1.12 -0.89 13.16
C ALA A 260 -1.61 -2.02 12.24
N ALA A 261 -0.75 -3.00 11.92
CA ALA A 261 -1.12 -4.20 11.17
C ALA A 261 -2.44 -4.81 11.65
N LEU A 262 -2.57 -4.97 12.97
CA LEU A 262 -3.75 -5.52 13.62
C LEU A 262 -5.02 -4.74 13.25
N ALA A 263 -4.94 -3.42 13.20
CA ALA A 263 -6.08 -2.55 12.88
C ALA A 263 -6.42 -2.59 11.38
N ARG A 264 -5.41 -2.54 10.51
CA ARG A 264 -5.64 -2.41 9.05
C ARG A 264 -5.82 -3.73 8.30
N PHE A 265 -5.53 -4.88 8.93
CA PHE A 265 -5.51 -6.19 8.24
C PHE A 265 -6.80 -6.54 7.50
N ASP A 266 -7.98 -6.28 8.09
CA ASP A 266 -9.25 -6.55 7.41
C ASP A 266 -9.39 -5.71 6.14
N ARG A 267 -9.03 -4.42 6.22
CA ARG A 267 -9.15 -3.47 5.10
C ARG A 267 -8.14 -3.79 3.99
N ASP A 268 -6.88 -3.96 4.37
CA ASP A 268 -5.74 -3.98 3.45
C ASP A 268 -5.34 -5.39 2.98
N ALA A 269 -5.86 -6.44 3.63
CA ALA A 269 -5.59 -7.82 3.23
C ALA A 269 -6.87 -8.64 3.05
N LEU A 270 -7.71 -8.78 4.08
CA LEU A 270 -8.81 -9.76 4.03
C LEU A 270 -10.01 -9.34 3.19
N SER A 271 -10.20 -8.03 2.99
CA SER A 271 -11.26 -7.48 2.14
C SER A 271 -10.78 -7.21 0.70
N VAL A 272 -9.53 -7.57 0.38
CA VAL A 272 -8.96 -7.36 -0.94
C VAL A 272 -9.66 -8.30 -1.95
N PRO A 273 -10.24 -7.77 -3.05
CA PRO A 273 -10.91 -8.60 -4.04
C PRO A 273 -10.01 -9.70 -4.60
N GLY A 274 -10.53 -10.93 -4.59
CA GLY A 274 -9.84 -12.11 -5.08
C GLY A 274 -8.75 -12.65 -4.16
N VAL A 275 -8.61 -12.15 -2.92
CA VAL A 275 -7.57 -12.61 -2.00
C VAL A 275 -7.68 -14.11 -1.70
N THR A 276 -6.56 -14.81 -1.87
CA THR A 276 -6.41 -16.22 -1.47
C THR A 276 -5.25 -16.43 -0.51
N ASP A 277 -4.24 -15.58 -0.61
CA ASP A 277 -2.98 -15.72 0.12
C ASP A 277 -2.52 -14.34 0.62
N VAL A 278 -1.99 -14.31 1.85
CA VAL A 278 -1.33 -13.14 2.44
C VAL A 278 0.10 -13.53 2.83
N VAL A 279 1.09 -12.75 2.40
CA VAL A 279 2.46 -12.85 2.91
C VAL A 279 2.67 -11.78 3.96
N LEU A 280 2.95 -12.17 5.20
CA LEU A 280 3.19 -11.26 6.32
C LEU A 280 4.69 -11.06 6.53
N LEU A 281 5.18 -9.86 6.23
CA LEU A 281 6.55 -9.38 6.55
C LEU A 281 6.44 -8.06 7.32
N GLU A 282 6.34 -8.12 8.64
CA GLU A 282 6.16 -6.91 9.44
C GLU A 282 6.61 -7.09 10.88
N GLY A 283 7.16 -6.07 11.52
CA GLY A 283 7.55 -6.09 12.94
C GLY A 283 8.99 -5.66 13.19
N ILE A 284 9.77 -5.43 12.12
CA ILE A 284 11.12 -4.88 12.26
C ILE A 284 11.08 -3.48 12.89
N ASN A 285 10.05 -2.67 12.58
CA ASN A 285 9.86 -1.35 13.20
C ASN A 285 9.36 -1.43 14.64
N ASP A 286 8.63 -2.48 15.04
CA ASP A 286 8.27 -2.67 16.45
C ASP A 286 9.53 -2.89 17.30
N LEU A 287 10.46 -3.70 16.80
CA LEU A 287 11.77 -3.92 17.44
C LEU A 287 12.65 -2.67 17.33
N GLY A 288 12.73 -2.11 16.14
CA GLY A 288 13.58 -0.96 15.83
C GLY A 288 13.24 0.24 16.69
N LEU A 289 11.96 0.53 16.87
CA LEU A 289 11.50 1.66 17.69
C LEU A 289 11.38 1.34 19.18
N SER A 290 11.42 0.06 19.59
CA SER A 290 11.40 -0.37 20.99
C SER A 290 12.41 0.41 21.83
N GLY A 291 11.93 1.05 22.91
CA GLY A 291 12.77 1.82 23.84
C GLY A 291 13.31 3.15 23.31
N LEU A 292 13.06 3.52 22.05
CA LEU A 292 13.48 4.82 21.49
C LEU A 292 12.51 5.95 21.88
N PRO A 293 12.93 7.22 21.87
CA PRO A 293 12.03 8.35 22.10
C PRO A 293 10.79 8.30 21.20
N ASN A 294 9.61 8.46 21.80
CA ASN A 294 8.35 8.45 21.07
C ASN A 294 7.98 9.88 20.64
N PRO A 295 7.98 10.21 19.34
CA PRO A 295 7.62 11.56 18.89
C PRO A 295 6.13 11.88 19.05
N ARG A 296 5.28 10.90 19.38
CA ARG A 296 3.82 11.01 19.44
C ARG A 296 3.24 11.09 20.84
N GLY A 297 4.09 11.04 21.87
CA GLY A 297 3.65 11.00 23.24
C GLY A 297 4.80 11.17 24.21
N PRO A 298 4.51 11.32 25.51
CA PRO A 298 5.55 11.43 26.51
C PRO A 298 6.38 10.13 26.59
N GLY A 299 7.70 10.28 26.73
CA GLY A 299 8.62 9.19 27.02
C GLY A 299 9.12 8.42 25.79
N ALA A 300 9.45 7.15 26.00
CA ALA A 300 9.92 6.23 24.97
C ALA A 300 8.78 5.35 24.44
N HIS A 301 8.96 4.78 23.26
CA HIS A 301 8.12 3.67 22.82
C HIS A 301 8.26 2.50 23.82
N PRO A 302 7.16 1.80 24.13
CA PRO A 302 7.22 0.63 25.00
C PRO A 302 8.22 -0.41 24.48
N GLU A 303 8.86 -1.11 25.40
CA GLU A 303 9.69 -2.26 25.03
C GLU A 303 8.80 -3.36 24.41
N VAL A 304 9.29 -3.96 23.33
CA VAL A 304 8.60 -5.01 22.57
C VAL A 304 9.40 -6.30 22.65
N THR A 305 8.75 -7.36 23.11
CA THR A 305 9.30 -8.72 23.14
C THR A 305 8.86 -9.54 21.94
N ALA A 306 9.51 -10.69 21.71
CA ALA A 306 9.05 -11.64 20.71
C ALA A 306 7.65 -12.16 21.03
N ALA A 307 7.33 -12.36 22.32
CA ALA A 307 6.01 -12.80 22.76
C ALA A 307 4.90 -11.82 22.38
N ASP A 308 5.15 -10.51 22.46
CA ASP A 308 4.18 -9.48 22.06
C ASP A 308 3.89 -9.55 20.55
N LEU A 309 4.94 -9.70 19.73
CA LEU A 309 4.80 -9.84 18.27
C LEU A 309 4.13 -11.16 17.89
N ILE A 310 4.48 -12.26 18.54
CA ILE A 310 3.85 -13.57 18.36
C ILE A 310 2.35 -13.49 18.68
N ALA A 311 1.96 -12.80 19.75
CA ALA A 311 0.55 -12.61 20.08
C ALA A 311 -0.19 -11.82 19.00
N GLY A 312 0.44 -10.76 18.45
CA GLY A 312 -0.09 -10.01 17.31
C GLY A 312 -0.24 -10.88 16.05
N TYR A 313 0.80 -11.63 15.69
CA TYR A 313 0.77 -12.55 14.55
C TYR A 313 -0.32 -13.61 14.69
N ARG A 314 -0.53 -14.17 15.89
CA ARG A 314 -1.61 -15.13 16.14
C ARG A 314 -2.99 -14.55 15.86
N GLN A 315 -3.22 -13.26 16.14
CA GLN A 315 -4.48 -12.60 15.78
C GLN A 315 -4.65 -12.46 14.27
N LEU A 316 -3.58 -12.11 13.55
CA LEU A 316 -3.59 -12.04 12.08
C LEU A 316 -3.86 -13.42 11.47
N ILE A 317 -3.18 -14.47 11.97
CA ILE A 317 -3.36 -15.85 11.54
C ILE A 317 -4.79 -16.32 11.79
N ALA A 318 -5.33 -16.08 12.98
CA ALA A 318 -6.69 -16.47 13.33
C ALA A 318 -7.73 -15.80 12.39
N ARG A 319 -7.58 -14.50 12.13
CA ARG A 319 -8.49 -13.76 11.22
C ARG A 319 -8.39 -14.24 9.78
N ALA A 320 -7.19 -14.55 9.29
CA ALA A 320 -7.00 -15.13 7.96
C ALA A 320 -7.70 -16.50 7.84
N LYS A 321 -7.50 -17.38 8.82
CA LYS A 321 -8.14 -18.72 8.87
C LYS A 321 -9.66 -18.62 8.90
N VAL A 322 -10.24 -17.69 9.67
CA VAL A 322 -11.69 -17.44 9.70
C VAL A 322 -12.24 -17.03 8.33
N ARG A 323 -11.44 -16.36 7.50
CA ARG A 323 -11.80 -15.96 6.13
C ARG A 323 -11.43 -17.00 5.06
N GLY A 324 -10.83 -18.13 5.44
CA GLY A 324 -10.32 -19.13 4.49
C GLY A 324 -9.16 -18.63 3.63
N VAL A 325 -8.45 -17.59 4.09
CA VAL A 325 -7.28 -17.01 3.41
C VAL A 325 -6.02 -17.65 4.00
N LYS A 326 -5.13 -18.13 3.13
CA LYS A 326 -3.83 -18.66 3.55
C LYS A 326 -2.93 -17.52 3.99
N ILE A 327 -2.17 -17.75 5.05
CA ILE A 327 -1.21 -16.77 5.58
C ILE A 327 0.18 -17.40 5.66
N HIS A 328 1.11 -16.76 4.97
CA HIS A 328 2.50 -17.16 4.87
C HIS A 328 3.35 -16.24 5.73
N GLY A 329 4.07 -16.81 6.70
CA GLY A 329 4.97 -16.05 7.56
C GLY A 329 6.30 -15.81 6.86
N ALA A 330 6.74 -14.55 6.77
CA ALA A 330 8.07 -14.22 6.31
C ALA A 330 8.99 -13.85 7.49
N THR A 331 10.20 -14.41 7.53
CA THR A 331 11.17 -14.05 8.57
C THR A 331 11.61 -12.60 8.43
N LEU A 332 11.74 -11.89 9.56
CA LEU A 332 12.30 -10.53 9.58
C LEU A 332 13.73 -10.56 9.06
N THR A 333 14.08 -9.61 8.21
CA THR A 333 15.40 -9.51 7.57
C THR A 333 16.50 -9.13 8.59
N PRO A 334 17.78 -9.37 8.28
CA PRO A 334 18.88 -8.86 9.10
C PRO A 334 18.87 -7.33 9.10
N PHE A 335 19.23 -6.72 10.22
CA PHE A 335 19.16 -5.27 10.40
C PHE A 335 20.30 -4.70 11.25
N LEU A 336 21.22 -5.55 11.75
CA LEU A 336 22.33 -5.08 12.55
C LEU A 336 23.23 -4.18 11.68
N GLY A 337 23.65 -3.06 12.26
CA GLY A 337 24.39 -2.02 11.54
C GLY A 337 23.51 -0.94 10.89
N SER A 338 22.18 -1.02 11.04
CA SER A 338 21.26 0.04 10.60
C SER A 338 21.78 1.42 10.96
N THR A 339 21.75 2.34 10.00
CA THR A 339 22.21 3.72 10.18
C THR A 339 21.29 4.55 11.08
N PHE A 340 20.11 4.03 11.42
CA PHE A 340 19.14 4.67 12.31
C PHE A 340 19.58 4.53 13.79
N PRO A 341 19.87 5.63 14.50
CA PRO A 341 20.44 5.57 15.85
C PRO A 341 19.58 4.78 16.83
N GLY A 342 20.18 3.76 17.47
CA GLY A 342 19.52 2.90 18.45
C GLY A 342 18.46 1.95 17.87
N TYR A 343 18.22 1.99 16.56
CA TYR A 343 17.23 1.13 15.90
C TYR A 343 17.67 -0.33 15.93
N ALA A 344 18.92 -0.61 15.57
CA ALA A 344 19.49 -1.95 15.60
C ALA A 344 20.53 -2.10 16.72
N THR A 345 20.28 -3.02 17.66
CA THR A 345 21.21 -3.33 18.76
C THR A 345 21.34 -4.85 18.93
N PRO A 346 22.42 -5.35 19.54
CA PRO A 346 22.55 -6.78 19.83
C PRO A 346 21.38 -7.34 20.67
N VAL A 347 20.80 -6.53 21.57
CA VAL A 347 19.63 -6.93 22.36
C VAL A 347 18.40 -7.12 21.48
N LYS A 348 18.13 -6.20 20.55
CA LYS A 348 17.00 -6.31 19.61
C LYS A 348 17.19 -7.45 18.61
N GLU A 349 18.44 -7.77 18.26
CA GLU A 349 18.76 -8.93 17.42
C GLU A 349 18.42 -10.26 18.08
N VAL A 350 18.60 -10.39 19.41
CA VAL A 350 18.14 -11.58 20.15
C VAL A 350 16.63 -11.76 19.99
N VAL A 351 15.86 -10.67 20.13
CA VAL A 351 14.39 -10.70 19.96
C VAL A 351 14.00 -11.06 18.53
N ARG A 352 14.69 -10.50 17.52
CA ARG A 352 14.46 -10.85 16.11
C ARG A 352 14.70 -12.33 15.84
N GLN A 353 15.77 -12.90 16.38
CA GLN A 353 16.09 -14.32 16.22
C GLN A 353 15.06 -15.23 16.93
N GLU A 354 14.59 -14.84 18.11
CA GLU A 354 13.52 -15.55 18.82
C GLU A 354 12.22 -15.57 18.00
N LEU A 355 11.81 -14.43 17.46
CA LEU A 355 10.64 -14.33 16.60
C LEU A 355 10.82 -15.15 15.32
N ASN A 356 11.95 -15.01 14.63
CA ASN A 356 12.23 -15.75 13.40
C ASN A 356 12.30 -17.26 13.62
N ARG A 357 12.80 -17.73 14.77
CA ARG A 357 12.73 -19.15 15.15
C ARG A 357 11.28 -19.61 15.28
N TRP A 358 10.44 -18.84 15.98
CA TRP A 358 9.01 -19.16 16.10
C TRP A 358 8.31 -19.18 14.74
N ILE A 359 8.58 -18.22 13.84
CA ILE A 359 8.03 -18.20 12.48
C ILE A 359 8.35 -19.52 11.75
N ARG A 360 9.61 -19.98 11.84
CA ARG A 360 10.08 -21.20 11.15
C ARG A 360 9.52 -22.50 11.75
N GLU A 361 9.44 -22.58 13.07
CA GLU A 361 9.29 -23.87 13.77
C GLU A 361 7.90 -24.10 14.37
N SER A 362 7.09 -23.06 14.58
CA SER A 362 5.81 -23.19 15.27
C SER A 362 4.75 -24.00 14.51
N GLY A 363 4.83 -24.01 13.17
CA GLY A 363 3.80 -24.60 12.32
C GLY A 363 2.47 -23.83 12.32
N GLU A 364 2.45 -22.59 12.81
CA GLU A 364 1.20 -21.82 12.92
C GLU A 364 0.76 -21.16 11.60
N PHE A 365 1.72 -20.85 10.71
CA PHE A 365 1.49 -20.36 9.34
C PHE A 365 1.25 -21.51 8.35
N ASP A 366 0.56 -21.22 7.25
CA ASP A 366 0.33 -22.19 6.16
C ASP A 366 1.64 -22.55 5.44
N SER A 367 2.58 -21.60 5.35
CA SER A 367 3.97 -21.86 4.97
C SER A 367 4.88 -20.72 5.42
N VAL A 368 6.18 -20.91 5.29
CA VAL A 368 7.21 -19.94 5.69
C VAL A 368 8.08 -19.54 4.51
N ILE A 369 8.38 -18.24 4.40
CA ILE A 369 9.33 -17.68 3.44
C ILE A 369 10.51 -17.10 4.22
N ASP A 370 11.71 -17.67 4.04
CA ASP A 370 12.88 -17.28 4.84
C ASP A 370 13.67 -16.12 4.22
N PHE A 371 13.17 -14.89 4.36
CA PHE A 371 13.86 -13.69 3.87
C PHE A 371 15.14 -13.36 4.67
N ASP A 372 15.23 -13.74 5.94
CA ASP A 372 16.48 -13.69 6.70
C ASP A 372 17.58 -14.50 6.00
N ALA A 373 17.31 -15.76 5.63
CA ALA A 373 18.25 -16.58 4.90
C ALA A 373 18.54 -16.05 3.48
N ALA A 374 17.55 -15.47 2.81
CA ALA A 374 17.72 -14.91 1.47
C ALA A 374 18.67 -13.70 1.42
N LEU A 375 18.73 -12.91 2.49
CA LEU A 375 19.45 -11.64 2.51
C LEU A 375 20.73 -11.60 3.34
N ARG A 376 20.85 -12.46 4.35
CA ARG A 376 21.98 -12.39 5.30
C ARG A 376 23.33 -12.61 4.65
N ASP A 377 24.33 -11.90 5.14
CA ASP A 377 25.72 -12.16 4.78
C ASP A 377 26.15 -13.52 5.38
N PRO A 378 26.62 -14.48 4.57
CA PRO A 378 27.10 -15.76 5.11
C PRO A 378 28.30 -15.62 6.05
N ALA A 379 29.11 -14.56 5.92
CA ALA A 379 30.23 -14.27 6.82
C ALA A 379 29.80 -13.54 8.09
N ASN A 380 28.68 -12.81 8.05
CA ASN A 380 28.08 -12.16 9.22
C ASN A 380 26.53 -12.21 9.15
N PRO A 381 25.91 -13.30 9.63
CA PRO A 381 24.47 -13.54 9.46
C PRO A 381 23.53 -12.51 10.10
N GLN A 382 24.06 -11.58 10.91
CA GLN A 382 23.27 -10.52 11.55
C GLN A 382 23.10 -9.28 10.65
N THR A 383 23.82 -9.22 9.53
CA THR A 383 23.82 -8.08 8.59
C THR A 383 23.33 -8.50 7.21
N ILE A 384 22.79 -7.54 6.45
CA ILE A 384 22.44 -7.74 5.05
C ILE A 384 23.73 -7.88 4.22
N LYS A 385 23.78 -8.88 3.34
CA LYS A 385 24.89 -9.07 2.40
C LYS A 385 25.08 -7.81 1.57
N ALA A 386 26.32 -7.33 1.44
CA ALA A 386 26.61 -6.01 0.86
C ALA A 386 25.95 -5.72 -0.52
N VAL A 387 25.86 -6.71 -1.42
CA VAL A 387 25.20 -6.54 -2.73
C VAL A 387 23.68 -6.37 -2.63
N PHE A 388 23.08 -6.84 -1.55
CA PHE A 388 21.65 -6.78 -1.28
C PHE A 388 21.26 -5.58 -0.41
N ASP A 389 22.21 -4.79 0.06
CA ASP A 389 21.96 -3.63 0.91
C ASP A 389 21.84 -2.36 0.07
N SER A 390 20.80 -1.55 0.32
CA SER A 390 20.64 -0.23 -0.31
C SER A 390 21.63 0.81 0.21
N GLY A 391 22.32 0.52 1.32
CA GLY A 391 23.36 1.33 1.93
C GLY A 391 23.04 1.76 3.37
N ASP A 392 21.81 1.54 3.83
CA ASP A 392 21.38 1.90 5.19
C ASP A 392 21.36 0.71 6.18
N LYS A 393 21.75 -0.49 5.70
CA LYS A 393 21.82 -1.72 6.48
C LYS A 393 20.46 -2.19 7.03
N LEU A 394 19.35 -1.72 6.45
CA LEU A 394 17.99 -2.13 6.79
C LEU A 394 17.19 -2.51 5.55
N HIS A 395 17.22 -1.66 4.52
CA HIS A 395 16.41 -1.83 3.33
C HIS A 395 17.20 -2.53 2.21
N PRO A 396 16.59 -3.52 1.52
CA PRO A 396 17.22 -4.17 0.40
C PRO A 396 17.47 -3.24 -0.80
N SER A 397 18.53 -3.51 -1.55
CA SER A 397 18.72 -3.01 -2.92
C SER A 397 17.83 -3.77 -3.91
N ASP A 398 17.77 -3.35 -5.17
CA ASP A 398 17.04 -4.07 -6.23
C ASP A 398 17.49 -5.55 -6.35
N ALA A 399 18.78 -5.83 -6.14
CA ALA A 399 19.30 -7.19 -6.13
C ALA A 399 18.78 -7.99 -4.92
N GLY A 400 18.70 -7.36 -3.75
CA GLY A 400 18.11 -7.96 -2.55
C GLY A 400 16.62 -8.22 -2.71
N TYR A 401 15.87 -7.27 -3.26
CA TYR A 401 14.45 -7.45 -3.55
C TYR A 401 14.18 -8.56 -4.55
N ARG A 402 15.03 -8.72 -5.56
CA ARG A 402 14.94 -9.87 -6.46
C ARG A 402 15.21 -11.20 -5.75
N ALA A 403 16.21 -11.27 -4.86
CA ALA A 403 16.47 -12.47 -4.06
C ALA A 403 15.27 -12.84 -3.16
N MET A 404 14.63 -11.85 -2.54
CA MET A 404 13.38 -12.05 -1.79
C MET A 404 12.25 -12.56 -2.69
N ALA A 405 12.06 -11.96 -3.86
CA ALA A 405 11.01 -12.40 -4.79
C ALA A 405 11.22 -13.84 -5.27
N GLU A 406 12.46 -14.26 -5.49
CA GLU A 406 12.81 -15.65 -5.83
C GLU A 406 12.51 -16.60 -4.67
N ALA A 407 12.80 -16.21 -3.42
CA ALA A 407 12.44 -16.97 -2.23
C ALA A 407 10.91 -17.10 -2.07
N ALA A 408 10.17 -16.01 -2.29
CA ALA A 408 8.70 -16.04 -2.25
C ALA A 408 8.12 -16.96 -3.34
N ALA A 409 8.62 -16.84 -4.57
CA ALA A 409 8.20 -17.69 -5.68
C ALA A 409 8.49 -19.18 -5.44
N ALA A 410 9.57 -19.52 -4.75
CA ALA A 410 9.90 -20.90 -4.39
C ALA A 410 8.92 -21.53 -3.39
N ILE A 411 8.10 -20.74 -2.71
CA ILE A 411 7.12 -21.21 -1.72
C ILE A 411 5.70 -21.10 -2.26
N LEU A 412 5.33 -19.96 -2.84
CA LEU A 412 3.96 -19.65 -3.26
C LEU A 412 3.54 -20.33 -4.57
N LEU A 413 4.51 -20.87 -5.32
CA LEU A 413 4.29 -21.54 -6.62
C LEU A 413 4.55 -23.05 -6.58
N LYS A 414 4.67 -23.61 -5.38
CA LYS A 414 4.57 -25.06 -5.14
C LYS A 414 3.10 -25.44 -5.10
#